data_AF-A0A0B8QHH6-F1
#
_entry.id   AF-A0A0B8QHH6-F1
#
_cell.length_a   1.000
_cell.length_b   1.000
_cell.length_c   1.000
_cell.angle_alpha   90.00
_cell.angle_beta   90.00
_cell.angle_gamma   90.00
#
_symmetry.space_group_name_H-M   'P 1'
#
loop_
_entity.id
_entity.type
_entity.pdbx_description
1 polymer ?
#
loop_
_entity_poly.entity_id
_entity_poly.type
_entity_poly.pdbx_seq_one_letter_code
_entity_poly.pdbx_strand_id
1 'polypeptide(L)' 'MTVTVMREGHDDVVQVVDMSESGYDVGGKYMYFKAGVYNQNINGDMDDYVQATFYQLDVSHSKFEG' A
#
# COMPACT_ATOMS: atom_id res chain seq x y z
N MET A 1 3.71 -4.90 -10.21
CA MET A 1 3.14 -4.85 -8.85
C MET A 1 1.69 -5.31 -8.93
N THR A 2 1.21 -6.10 -7.97
CA THR A 2 -0.19 -6.53 -7.91
C THR A 2 -0.84 -5.95 -6.66
N VAL A 3 -2.03 -5.37 -6.81
CA VAL A 3 -2.87 -4.87 -5.71
C VAL A 3 -4.17 -5.65 -5.72
N THR A 4 -4.57 -6.15 -4.54
CA THR A 4 -5.79 -6.93 -4.35
C THR A 4 -6.65 -6.29 -3.26
N VAL A 5 -7.95 -6.12 -3.54
CA VAL A 5 -8.96 -5.68 -2.55
C VAL A 5 -9.95 -6.81 -2.36
N MET A 6 -10.04 -7.31 -1.12
CA MET A 6 -10.88 -8.43 -0.72
C MET A 6 -12.08 -7.93 0.08
N ARG A 7 -13.26 -8.54 -0.12
CA ARG A 7 -14.48 -8.26 0.66
C ARG A 7 -15.25 -9.55 0.89
N GLU A 8 -15.77 -9.75 2.09
CA GLU A 8 -16.54 -10.94 2.43
C GLU A 8 -17.73 -11.14 1.47
N GLY A 9 -17.91 -12.37 0.97
CA GLY A 9 -19.00 -12.72 0.06
C GLY A 9 -18.86 -12.20 -1.37
N HIS A 10 -17.72 -11.61 -1.74
CA HIS A 10 -17.45 -11.11 -3.09
C HIS A 10 -16.12 -11.64 -3.63
N ASP A 11 -16.04 -11.72 -4.96
CA ASP A 11 -14.78 -11.99 -5.64
C ASP A 11 -13.77 -10.85 -5.43
N ASP A 12 -12.49 -11.21 -5.42
CA ASP A 12 -11.38 -10.27 -5.30
C ASP A 12 -11.32 -9.31 -6.49
N VAL A 13 -11.10 -8.03 -6.20
CA VAL A 13 -10.76 -7.04 -7.23
C VAL A 13 -9.25 -6.95 -7.32
N VAL A 14 -8.71 -7.27 -8.49
CA VAL A 14 -7.26 -7.36 -8.72
C VAL A 14 -6.83 -6.36 -9.79
N GLN A 15 -5.76 -5.61 -9.52
CA GLN A 15 -5.07 -4.79 -10.51
C GLN A 15 -3.58 -5.19 -10.59
N VAL A 16 -3.12 -5.42 -11.81
CA VAL A 16 -1.70 -5.63 -12.10
C VAL A 16 -1.16 -4.37 -12.78
N VAL A 17 -0.10 -3.80 -12.19
CA VAL A 17 0.63 -2.65 -12.71
C VAL A 17 1.97 -3.13 -13.25
N ASP A 18 2.22 -2.91 -14.54
CA ASP A 18 3.55 -3.06 -15.11
C ASP A 18 4.45 -1.92 -14.62
N MET A 19 5.60 -2.27 -14.03
CA MET A 19 6.57 -1.30 -13.50
C MET A 19 7.90 -1.35 -14.26
N SER A 20 7.95 -2.05 -15.40
CA SER A 20 9.16 -2.23 -16.21
C SER A 20 9.83 -0.91 -16.60
N GLU A 21 9.05 0.16 -16.81
CA GLU A 21 9.54 1.50 -17.15
C GLU A 21 9.41 2.53 -16.01
N SER A 22 9.13 2.10 -14.77
CA SER A 22 8.95 3.02 -13.63
C SER A 22 10.26 3.49 -12.99
N GLY A 23 11.41 2.89 -13.36
CA GLY A 23 12.73 3.25 -12.88
C GLY A 23 13.02 2.93 -11.40
N TYR A 24 12.16 2.14 -10.74
CA TYR A 24 12.37 1.70 -9.35
C TYR A 24 13.48 0.64 -9.20
N ASP A 25 13.90 0.06 -10.32
CA ASP A 25 15.01 -0.89 -10.47
C ASP A 25 16.38 -0.20 -10.62
N VAL A 26 16.41 1.12 -10.86
CA VAL A 26 17.66 1.89 -10.87
C VAL A 26 18.28 1.89 -9.47
N GLY A 27 19.52 1.42 -9.39
CA GLY A 27 20.26 1.24 -8.13
C GLY A 27 20.31 2.48 -7.24
N GLY A 28 20.41 2.24 -5.92
CA GLY A 28 20.42 3.28 -4.88
C GLY A 28 19.03 3.62 -4.33
N LYS A 29 17.96 3.07 -4.88
CA LYS A 29 16.60 3.17 -4.34
C LYS A 29 16.35 2.04 -3.35
N TYR A 30 15.82 2.37 -2.17
CA TYR A 30 15.39 1.42 -1.16
C TYR A 30 13.92 1.64 -0.86
N MET A 31 13.25 0.58 -0.39
CA MET A 31 11.79 0.57 -0.21
C MET A 31 11.43 0.32 1.24
N TYR A 32 10.27 0.83 1.64
CA TYR A 32 9.66 0.57 2.94
C TYR A 32 8.15 0.70 2.79
N PHE A 33 7.39 -0.13 3.50
CA PHE A 33 5.93 -0.03 3.54
C PHE A 33 5.48 1.01 4.58
N LYS A 34 4.30 1.58 4.35
CA LYS A 34 3.58 2.42 5.31
C LYS A 34 2.14 1.93 5.40
N ALA A 35 1.60 1.88 6.61
CA ALA A 35 0.20 1.59 6.87
C ALA A 35 -0.31 2.46 8.03
N GLY A 36 -1.56 2.89 7.94
CA GLY A 36 -2.18 3.80 8.90
C GLY A 36 -3.13 4.78 8.20
N VAL A 37 -3.54 5.82 8.92
CA VAL A 37 -4.34 6.92 8.37
C VAL A 37 -3.42 8.06 7.95
N TYR A 38 -3.37 8.37 6.66
CA TYR A 38 -2.66 9.54 6.15
C TYR A 38 -3.68 10.51 5.56
N ASN A 39 -4.12 11.48 6.36
CA ASN A 39 -5.16 12.43 5.97
C ASN A 39 -4.72 13.25 4.75
N GLN A 40 -5.45 13.10 3.63
CA GLN A 40 -5.21 13.84 2.39
C GLN A 40 -6.08 15.10 2.27
N ASN A 41 -6.95 15.38 3.26
CA ASN A 41 -7.77 16.57 3.27
C ASN A 41 -7.07 17.70 4.05
N ILE A 42 -6.83 18.83 3.37
CA ILE A 42 -6.29 20.06 3.98
C ILE A 42 -7.33 21.21 4.02
N ASN A 43 -8.52 21.01 3.45
CA ASN A 43 -9.55 22.05 3.32
C ASN A 43 -10.74 21.88 4.29
N GLY A 44 -10.72 20.82 5.12
CA GLY A 44 -11.74 20.58 6.15
C GLY A 44 -11.57 21.49 7.37
N ASP A 45 -12.50 21.39 8.31
CA ASP A 45 -12.39 22.05 9.61
C ASP A 45 -11.16 21.52 10.37
N MET A 46 -10.55 22.36 11.21
CA MET A 46 -9.31 22.01 11.93
C MET A 46 -9.45 20.79 12.84
N ASP A 47 -10.65 20.56 13.37
CA ASP A 47 -10.95 19.45 14.28
C ASP A 47 -11.55 18.24 13.54
N ASP A 48 -11.69 18.30 12.22
CA ASP A 48 -12.08 17.14 11.41
C ASP A 48 -10.94 16.11 11.38
N TYR A 49 -11.29 14.83 11.44
CA TYR A 49 -10.31 13.75 11.55
C TYR A 49 -10.75 12.49 10.81
N VAL A 50 -9.75 11.73 10.39
CA VAL A 50 -9.94 10.39 9.81
C VAL A 50 -9.43 9.35 10.78
N GLN A 51 -10.13 8.21 10.85
CA GLN A 51 -9.76 7.11 11.73
C GLN A 51 -10.01 5.78 11.03
N ALA A 52 -9.11 4.82 11.24
CA ALA A 52 -9.27 3.44 10.81
C ALA A 52 -8.84 2.50 11.93
N THR A 53 -9.47 1.33 12.01
CA THR A 53 -9.10 0.25 12.92
C THR A 53 -8.62 -0.93 12.09
N PHE A 54 -7.36 -1.33 12.28
CA PHE A 54 -6.77 -2.47 11.60
C PHE A 54 -6.89 -3.71 12.49
N TYR A 55 -7.45 -4.79 11.94
CA TYR A 55 -7.51 -6.09 12.62
C TYR A 55 -6.34 -7.01 12.25
N GLN A 56 -5.65 -6.72 11.14
CA GLN A 56 -4.49 -7.45 10.66
C GLN A 56 -3.58 -6.48 9.92
N LEU A 57 -2.27 -6.61 10.15
CA LEU A 57 -1.24 -5.85 9.44
C LEU A 57 0.02 -6.72 9.34
N ASP A 58 0.22 -7.34 8.17
CA ASP A 58 1.33 -8.24 7.91
C ASP A 58 2.30 -7.66 6.89
N VAL A 59 3.59 -7.96 7.08
CA VAL A 59 4.67 -7.58 6.15
C VAL A 59 5.56 -8.80 5.93
N SER A 60 5.85 -9.08 4.66
CA SER A 60 6.73 -10.19 4.26
C SER A 60 7.76 -9.72 3.23
N HIS A 61 8.97 -10.26 3.33
CA HIS A 61 10.06 -10.05 2.36
C HIS A 61 10.72 -11.39 2.04
N SER A 62 11.20 -11.56 0.80
CA SER A 62 12.10 -12.65 0.46
C SER A 62 13.51 -12.39 0.99
N LYS A 63 14.32 -13.44 1.04
CA LYS A 63 15.77 -13.33 1.30
C LYS A 63 16.53 -13.38 -0.02
N PHE A 64 17.71 -12.78 -0.02
CA PHE A 64 18.65 -12.96 -1.12
C PHE A 64 19.16 -14.40 -1.10
N GLU A 65 19.03 -15.09 -2.23
CA GLU A 65 19.63 -16.40 -2.48
C GLU A 65 20.65 -16.19 -3.60
N GLY A 66 21.93 -16.44 -3.29
CA GLY A 66 23.06 -16.17 -4.19
C GLY A 66 23.37 -17.31 -5.14
#